data_AF-A0A0A9WQL9-F1
#
_entry.id   AF-A0A0A9WQL9-F1
#
_cell.length_a   1.000
_cell.length_b   1.000
_cell.length_c   1.000
_cell.angle_alpha   90.00
_cell.angle_beta   90.00
_cell.angle_gamma   90.00
#
_symmetry.space_group_name_H-M   'P 1'
#
loop_
_entity.id
_entity.type
_entity.pdbx_description
1 polymer ?
#
loop_
_entity_poly.entity_id
_entity_poly.type
_entity_poly.pdbx_seq_one_letter_code
_entity_poly.pdbx_strand_id
1 'polypeptide(L)'
;MPASALRQSEAGVEMKRSPCPVCKRRFPEDRLKVHEDICRNISKKRPVYNATAHRLNGVATDQEIKKIIREKTKPTELDILLKLQDFPEPKYMKWTAKLPPDPTKTPNCPRFLGENHT
;
A
#
# COMPACT_ATOMS: atom_id res chain seq x y z
N MET A 1 -3.96 15.95 -36.53
CA MET A 1 -2.49 15.83 -36.34
C MET A 1 -2.21 14.84 -35.21
N PRO A 2 -1.85 13.57 -35.44
CA PRO A 2 -1.43 12.66 -34.36
C PRO A 2 0.09 12.69 -34.21
N ALA A 3 0.58 13.49 -33.26
CA ALA A 3 1.95 13.39 -32.78
C ALA A 3 1.97 12.53 -31.51
N SER A 4 2.89 11.56 -31.49
CA SER A 4 3.56 11.07 -30.27
C SER A 4 2.75 10.21 -29.30
N ALA A 5 2.63 8.91 -29.60
CA ALA A 5 2.50 7.90 -28.56
C ALA A 5 3.16 6.58 -28.98
N LEU A 6 4.38 6.64 -29.51
CA LEU A 6 5.25 5.47 -29.52
C LEU A 6 5.67 5.23 -28.06
N ARG A 7 4.93 4.36 -27.37
CA ARG A 7 5.31 3.83 -26.06
C ARG A 7 6.47 2.89 -26.31
N GLN A 8 7.67 3.46 -26.41
CA GLN A 8 8.89 2.74 -26.69
C GLN A 8 9.09 1.68 -25.59
N SER A 9 8.88 0.43 -25.97
CA SER A 9 9.41 -0.73 -25.26
C SER A 9 10.86 -0.88 -25.70
N GLU A 10 11.76 -0.10 -25.11
CA GLU A 10 13.18 -0.19 -25.42
C GLU A 10 13.77 -1.41 -24.73
N ALA A 11 14.26 -2.30 -25.58
CA ALA A 11 15.14 -3.43 -25.36
C ALA A 11 15.61 -3.67 -23.92
N GLY A 12 15.35 -4.89 -23.44
CA GLY A 12 15.85 -5.41 -22.18
C GLY A 12 17.37 -5.35 -22.13
N VAL A 13 17.90 -4.28 -21.53
CA VAL A 13 19.18 -4.34 -20.85
C VAL A 13 18.97 -5.30 -19.69
N GLU A 14 19.62 -6.46 -19.74
CA GLU A 14 19.72 -7.38 -18.63
C GLU A 14 20.49 -6.69 -17.50
N MET A 15 19.80 -5.81 -16.78
CA MET A 15 20.33 -5.13 -15.61
C MET A 15 20.43 -6.19 -14.51
N LYS A 16 21.66 -6.61 -14.21
CA LYS A 16 21.95 -7.47 -13.06
C LYS A 16 21.39 -6.78 -11.82
N ARG A 17 20.37 -7.40 -11.20
CA ARG A 17 19.73 -6.90 -9.99
C ARG A 17 20.22 -7.69 -8.78
N SER A 18 21.07 -7.07 -7.97
CA SER A 18 21.58 -7.65 -6.74
C SER A 18 20.66 -7.31 -5.55
N PRO A 19 20.53 -8.21 -4.57
CA PRO A 19 19.79 -7.94 -3.34
C PRO A 19 20.60 -7.06 -2.37
N CYS A 20 19.94 -6.09 -1.74
CA CYS A 20 20.55 -5.32 -0.65
C CYS A 20 20.77 -6.20 0.59
N PRO A 21 21.93 -6.16 1.26
CA PRO A 21 22.22 -6.97 2.46
C PRO A 21 21.35 -6.60 3.67
N VAL A 22 20.82 -5.36 3.73
CA VAL A 22 20.05 -4.85 4.88
C VAL A 22 18.55 -5.10 4.73
N CYS A 23 17.96 -4.76 3.58
CA CYS A 23 16.51 -4.87 3.37
C CYS A 23 16.07 -5.99 2.41
N LYS A 24 17.00 -6.72 1.78
CA LYS A 24 16.75 -7.84 0.84
C LYS A 24 15.95 -7.47 -0.42
N ARG A 25 15.71 -6.17 -0.68
CA ARG A 25 15.11 -5.69 -1.93
C ARG A 25 16.15 -5.72 -3.06
N ARG A 26 15.72 -6.00 -4.29
CA ARG A 26 16.61 -6.13 -5.46
C ARG A 26 16.70 -4.80 -6.20
N PHE A 27 17.92 -4.33 -6.48
CA PHE A 27 18.18 -3.09 -7.21
C PHE A 27 19.19 -3.32 -8.33
N PRO A 28 19.15 -2.54 -9.42
CA PRO A 28 20.25 -2.50 -10.37
C PRO A 28 21.51 -1.94 -9.70
N GLU A 29 22.69 -2.37 -10.15
CA GLU A 29 24.01 -1.99 -9.61
C GLU A 29 24.16 -0.47 -9.40
N ASP A 30 23.70 0.33 -10.37
CA ASP A 30 23.76 1.79 -10.35
C ASP A 30 23.04 2.41 -9.15
N ARG A 31 21.90 1.83 -8.75
CA ARG A 31 21.07 2.32 -7.65
C ARG A 31 21.33 1.58 -6.34
N LEU A 32 21.99 0.43 -6.39
CA LEU A 32 22.32 -0.38 -5.20
C LEU A 32 23.25 0.39 -4.26
N LYS A 33 24.30 1.04 -4.78
CA LYS A 33 25.27 1.79 -3.97
C LYS A 33 24.58 2.89 -3.14
N VAL A 34 23.79 3.73 -3.80
CA VAL A 34 22.99 4.79 -3.15
C VAL A 34 22.00 4.19 -2.16
N HIS A 35 21.35 3.08 -2.53
CA HIS A 35 20.42 2.39 -1.66
C HIS A 35 21.10 1.84 -0.41
N GLU A 36 22.30 1.26 -0.50
CA GLU A 36 23.03 0.71 0.64
C GLU A 36 23.36 1.77 1.68
N ASP A 37 23.85 2.94 1.27
CA ASP A 37 24.18 4.04 2.17
C ASP A 37 22.94 4.51 2.95
N ILE A 38 21.83 4.69 2.24
CA ILE A 38 20.55 5.10 2.83
C ILE A 38 19.97 4.00 3.72
N CYS A 39 20.00 2.74 3.24
CA CYS A 39 19.37 1.62 3.91
C CYS A 39 20.07 1.28 5.23
N ARG A 40 21.40 1.40 5.29
CA ARG A 40 22.17 1.28 6.55
C ARG A 40 21.70 2.33 7.57
N ASN A 41 21.48 3.57 7.14
CA ASN A 41 21.06 4.65 8.03
C ASN A 41 19.60 4.51 8.51
N ILE A 42 18.71 3.97 7.67
CA ILE A 42 17.27 3.79 7.97
C ILE A 42 16.99 2.51 8.77
N SER A 43 17.94 1.57 8.88
CA SER A 43 17.78 0.31 9.61
C SER A 43 17.32 0.49 11.07
N LYS A 44 17.63 1.63 11.68
CA LYS A 44 17.07 2.02 12.98
C LYS A 44 15.62 2.45 12.78
N LYS A 45 14.67 1.61 13.22
CA LYS A 45 13.23 1.92 13.21
C LYS A 45 13.00 3.28 13.89
N ARG A 46 12.71 4.32 13.10
CA ARG A 46 12.26 5.61 13.63
C ARG A 46 10.97 5.36 14.43
N PRO A 47 10.78 5.98 15.61
CA PRO A 47 9.51 5.89 16.31
C PRO A 47 8.38 6.37 15.39
N VAL A 48 7.26 5.66 15.44
CA VAL A 48 6.05 6.08 14.73
C VAL A 48 5.65 7.46 15.26
N TYR A 49 5.47 8.40 14.34
CA TYR A 49 5.09 9.76 14.69
C TYR A 49 3.65 9.77 15.22
N ASN A 50 3.48 10.12 16.49
CA ASN A 50 2.18 10.21 17.13
C ASN A 50 1.64 11.64 16.99
N ALA A 51 0.71 11.83 16.05
CA ALA A 51 0.10 13.15 15.80
C ALA A 51 -0.59 13.74 17.03
N THR A 52 -1.24 12.91 17.85
CA THR A 52 -1.91 13.35 19.09
C THR A 52 -0.92 13.87 20.11
N ALA A 53 0.21 13.17 20.30
CA ALA A 53 1.27 13.64 21.19
C ALA A 53 1.79 15.00 20.73
N HIS A 54 2.14 15.11 19.44
CA HIS A 54 2.64 16.36 18.89
C HIS A 54 1.66 17.53 19.02
N ARG A 55 0.34 17.28 18.89
CA ARG A 55 -0.69 18.31 19.05
C ARG A 55 -0.87 18.77 20.50
N LEU A 56 -0.66 17.87 21.46
CA LEU A 56 -0.87 18.14 22.89
C LEU A 56 0.42 18.58 23.61
N ASN A 57 1.56 18.51 22.93
CA ASN A 57 2.83 19.03 23.42
C ASN A 57 2.66 20.51 23.82
N GLY A 58 2.87 20.82 25.09
CA GLY A 58 2.76 22.18 25.65
C GLY A 58 1.37 22.57 26.18
N VAL A 59 0.32 21.77 25.91
CA VAL A 59 -1.04 22.00 26.44
C VAL A 59 -1.34 21.08 27.62
N ALA A 60 -0.83 19.85 27.59
CA ALA A 60 -1.05 18.85 28.63
C ALA A 60 0.28 18.31 29.17
N THR A 61 0.25 17.76 30.38
CA THR A 61 1.42 17.09 30.96
C THR A 61 1.71 15.77 30.23
N ASP A 62 2.97 15.32 30.23
CA ASP A 62 3.38 14.07 29.58
C ASP A 62 2.59 12.84 30.06
N GLN A 63 2.11 12.87 31.32
CA GLN A 63 1.30 11.79 31.89
C GLN A 63 -0.12 11.77 31.32
N GLU A 64 -0.73 12.93 31.10
CA GLU A 64 -2.05 13.06 30.50
C GLU A 64 -2.01 12.65 29.03
N ILE A 65 -0.97 13.06 28.30
CA ILE A 65 -0.77 12.67 26.90
C ILE A 65 -0.71 11.13 26.77
N LYS A 66 0.03 10.45 27.66
CA LYS A 66 0.10 8.98 27.68
C LYS A 66 -1.25 8.32 27.98
N LYS A 67 -2.05 8.88 28.90
CA LYS A 67 -3.39 8.37 29.22
C LYS A 67 -4.32 8.48 28.01
N ILE A 68 -4.35 9.65 27.36
CA ILE A 68 -5.18 9.90 26.17
C ILE A 68 -4.80 8.96 25.01
N ILE A 69 -3.50 8.77 24.77
CA ILE A 69 -3.02 7.83 23.74
C ILE A 69 -3.47 6.40 24.07
N ARG A 70 -3.27 5.95 25.32
CA ARG A 70 -3.65 4.60 25.75
C ARG A 70 -5.16 4.35 25.59
N GLU A 71 -5.99 5.31 25.97
CA GLU A 71 -7.43 5.22 25.82
C GLU A 71 -7.86 5.11 24.37
N LYS A 72 -7.26 5.91 23.47
CA LYS A 72 -7.55 5.85 22.04
C LYS A 72 -7.13 4.54 21.38
N THR A 73 -6.12 3.85 21.93
CA THR A 73 -5.69 2.53 21.43
C THR A 73 -6.48 1.34 21.95
N LYS A 74 -7.35 1.53 22.96
CA LYS A 74 -8.20 0.44 23.42
C LYS A 74 -9.21 0.13 22.30
N PRO A 75 -9.29 -1.13 21.84
CA PRO A 75 -10.29 -1.49 20.86
C PRO A 75 -11.66 -1.23 21.50
N THR A 76 -12.50 -0.50 20.80
CA THR A 76 -13.87 -0.30 21.27
C THR A 76 -14.60 -1.62 21.26
N GLU A 77 -15.66 -1.74 22.05
CA GLU A 77 -16.53 -2.92 22.03
C GLU A 77 -17.00 -3.24 20.60
N LEU A 78 -17.30 -2.19 19.82
CA LEU A 78 -17.61 -2.28 18.40
C LEU A 78 -16.46 -2.84 17.55
N ASP A 79 -15.19 -2.45 17.78
CA ASP A 79 -14.03 -3.02 17.08
C ASP A 79 -13.82 -4.50 17.41
N ILE A 80 -14.17 -4.93 18.63
CA ILE A 80 -14.08 -6.33 19.05
C ILE A 80 -15.16 -7.15 18.36
N LEU A 81 -16.39 -6.63 18.32
CA LEU A 81 -17.53 -7.25 17.63
C LEU A 81 -17.29 -7.36 16.11
N LEU A 82 -16.70 -6.35 15.49
CA LEU A 82 -16.35 -6.37 14.07
C LEU A 82 -15.29 -7.44 13.75
N LYS A 83 -14.31 -7.66 14.64
CA LYS A 83 -13.30 -8.73 14.50
C LYS A 83 -13.84 -10.14 14.72
N LEU A 84 -14.97 -10.29 15.41
CA LEU A 84 -15.64 -11.57 15.61
C LEU A 84 -16.60 -11.93 14.46
N GLN A 85 -16.78 -11.03 13.50
CA GLN A 85 -17.65 -11.25 12.33
C GLN A 85 -16.96 -11.99 11.18
N ASP A 86 -15.65 -12.25 11.24
CA ASP A 86 -14.99 -13.21 10.36
C ASP A 86 -15.29 -14.64 10.85
N PHE A 87 -16.51 -15.10 10.54
CA PHE A 87 -16.90 -16.51 10.56
C PHE A 87 -15.89 -17.30 9.70
N PRO A 88 -15.29 -18.39 10.19
CA PRO A 88 -14.40 -19.20 9.37
C PRO A 88 -15.15 -19.63 8.12
N GLU A 89 -14.60 -19.33 6.94
CA GLU A 89 -15.13 -19.87 5.69
C GLU A 89 -15.34 -21.37 5.88
N PRO A 90 -16.54 -21.89 5.59
CA PRO A 90 -16.82 -23.31 5.76
C PRO A 90 -15.81 -24.08 4.93
N LYS A 91 -14.99 -24.88 5.62
CA LYS A 91 -13.79 -25.59 5.12
C LYS A 91 -14.06 -26.61 3.99
N TYR A 92 -15.27 -26.67 3.45
CA TYR A 92 -15.59 -27.40 2.23
C TYR A 92 -16.86 -26.85 1.56
N MET A 93 -16.68 -25.98 0.57
CA MET A 93 -17.48 -26.06 -0.66
C MET A 93 -16.51 -26.13 -1.83
N LYS A 94 -16.00 -27.34 -2.04
CA LYS A 94 -15.71 -27.95 -3.35
C LYS A 94 -16.11 -27.06 -4.54
N TRP A 95 -15.10 -26.43 -5.14
CA TRP A 95 -15.15 -25.53 -6.29
C TRP A 95 -15.52 -26.22 -7.62
N THR A 96 -16.40 -27.23 -7.66
CA THR A 96 -16.77 -27.90 -8.92
C THR A 96 -18.20 -27.59 -9.33
N ALA A 97 -18.53 -26.30 -9.38
CA ALA A 97 -19.72 -25.82 -10.06
C ALA A 97 -19.33 -24.67 -11.00
N LYS A 98 -18.88 -25.06 -12.19
CA LYS A 98 -19.00 -24.35 -13.46
C LYS A 98 -18.81 -22.82 -13.38
N LEU A 99 -17.58 -22.34 -13.62
CA LEU A 99 -17.41 -21.01 -14.24
C LEU A 99 -18.39 -20.95 -15.43
N PRO A 100 -19.34 -19.99 -15.50
CA PRO A 100 -19.99 -19.70 -16.76
C PRO A 100 -18.87 -19.31 -17.75
N PRO A 101 -18.87 -19.82 -18.99
CA PRO A 101 -17.89 -19.40 -19.98
C PRO A 101 -17.99 -17.88 -20.12
N ASP A 102 -16.86 -17.18 -20.00
CA ASP A 102 -16.71 -15.76 -20.27
C ASP A 102 -17.27 -15.45 -21.67
N PRO A 103 -18.44 -14.79 -21.77
CA PRO A 103 -18.99 -14.44 -23.06
C PRO A 103 -18.42 -13.07 -23.38
N THR A 104 -17.18 -12.97 -23.88
CA THR A 104 -16.73 -11.99 -24.90
C THR A 104 -17.43 -10.61 -25.01
N LYS A 105 -17.84 -9.99 -23.90
CA LYS A 105 -18.65 -8.75 -23.88
C LYS A 105 -17.90 -7.67 -23.10
N THR A 106 -17.05 -6.95 -23.81
CA THR A 106 -17.10 -5.49 -23.69
C THR A 106 -17.96 -4.99 -24.85
N PRO A 107 -19.28 -4.77 -24.65
CA PRO A 107 -20.03 -3.96 -25.60
C PRO A 107 -19.77 -2.51 -25.19
N ASN A 108 -18.77 -1.88 -25.81
CA ASN A 108 -18.68 -0.43 -25.91
C ASN A 108 -18.84 0.32 -24.57
N CYS A 109 -17.75 0.51 -23.81
CA CYS A 109 -17.74 1.61 -22.84
C CYS A 109 -17.87 2.92 -23.63
N PRO A 110 -18.97 3.67 -23.53
CA PRO A 110 -19.05 4.96 -24.19
C PRO A 110 -18.01 5.85 -23.53
N ARG A 111 -16.99 6.19 -24.32
CA ARG A 111 -16.02 7.23 -24.02
C ARG A 111 -16.80 8.48 -23.63
N PHE A 112 -16.63 8.94 -22.39
CA PHE A 112 -17.16 10.19 -21.87
C PHE A 112 -16.82 11.31 -22.87
N LEU A 113 -17.78 11.68 -23.71
CA LEU A 113 -17.71 12.84 -24.56
C LEU A 113 -17.78 14.03 -23.60
N GLY A 114 -16.61 14.63 -23.34
CA GLY A 114 -16.55 15.95 -22.73
C GLY A 114 -17.24 16.92 -23.68
N GLU A 115 -18.49 17.24 -23.37
CA GLU A 115 -19.22 18.32 -24.00
C GLU A 115 -18.55 19.63 -23.57
N ASN A 116 -18.08 20.37 -24.56
CA ASN A 116 -17.51 21.70 -24.40
C ASN A 116 -18.60 22.64 -23.86
N HIS A 117 -18.43 23.14 -22.64
CA HIS A 117 -19.12 24.35 -22.22
C HIS A 117 -18.43 25.56 -22.88
N THR A 118 -19.25 26.38 -23.56
CA THR A 118 -18.98 27.78 -23.89
C THR A 118 -18.65 28.57 -22.65
#